data_AF-A0A0D0AJQ8-F1
#
_entry.id   AF-A0A0D0AJQ8-F1
#
_cell.length_a   1.000
_cell.length_b   1.000
_cell.length_c   1.000
_cell.angle_alpha   90.00
_cell.angle_beta   90.00
_cell.angle_gamma   90.00
#
_symmetry.space_group_name_H-M   'P 1'
#
loop_
_entity.id
_entity.type
_entity.pdbx_description
1 polymer ?
#
loop_
_entity_poly.entity_id
_entity_poly.type
_entity_poly.pdbx_seq_one_letter_code
_entity_poly.pdbx_strand_id
1 'polypeptide(L)'
;MDDIRTEFHPHARIATRVEAFSDFTRHHHYEPPCPECQPWLPFGCQLDFEVAELAHEAALTHEQTTRLIRMVRRSRTEDFTLTNYADVRNMWEAASHCLTPFEQDTITVPLGDKDMEYTVYFRPLWEWAVDLLRHPIIGPHCVFDAQRLSKFDGDSFVRFIDEPWTADAFWECQSQMPPDAKPLAFILYADKAKLSSFGRKKGYPVIARLANLPVAIRNGNGVGGGRVVGWLPLIKDDPKHRGTPRFANFRAAVWHTAFKKVLASIVPPSTSGRWANCWDNIARLFYTLVLILSADYEKQAIMSLTRGVMSNFPCPICLIPEDQLSSIMPHNYPLRTSQATSTLLIEARAEHRKGRREAILKSQAIRDVDNTFHDMNHKTTDVHRALSHDRLHVDILGFFGDHMWSELQLLIGLLGRDKVAQVDEKYGFDALPRWRNLIHFDAVMAITFTDGSKYEVIFKLLTFAAHAVLPNAGESKLAYLLLRCIRAYLEVDRYAALEVTIPCRYNVSIPSIVEG
;
A
#
# COMPACT_ATOMS: atom_id res chain seq x y z
N MET A 1 -2.99 33.28 16.98
CA MET A 1 -3.80 32.54 16.00
C MET A 1 -3.16 31.18 15.92
N ASP A 2 -3.85 30.12 16.31
CA ASP A 2 -3.37 28.74 16.21
C ASP A 2 -4.50 28.02 15.50
N ASP A 3 -4.67 28.36 14.23
CA ASP A 3 -5.89 28.08 13.48
C ASP A 3 -5.56 27.15 12.32
N ILE A 4 -6.53 26.32 11.96
CA ILE A 4 -6.51 25.48 10.77
C ILE A 4 -7.44 26.09 9.73
N ARG A 5 -6.94 26.27 8.51
CA ARG A 5 -7.72 26.69 7.35
C ARG A 5 -7.99 25.49 6.45
N THR A 6 -9.26 25.24 6.19
CA THR A 6 -9.75 24.22 5.24
C THR A 6 -10.37 24.92 4.03
N GLU A 7 -9.65 24.91 2.91
CA GLU A 7 -10.14 25.33 1.61
C GLU A 7 -10.75 24.12 0.88
N PHE A 8 -11.98 24.25 0.38
CA PHE A 8 -12.64 23.20 -0.39
C PHE A 8 -12.49 23.46 -1.88
N HIS A 9 -12.45 22.39 -2.69
CA HIS A 9 -12.43 22.54 -4.14
C HIS A 9 -13.64 23.35 -4.62
N PRO A 10 -13.50 24.28 -5.61
CA PRO A 10 -14.60 25.11 -6.09
C PRO A 10 -15.85 24.32 -6.51
N HIS A 11 -15.65 23.11 -7.05
CA HIS A 11 -16.73 22.19 -7.43
C HIS A 11 -17.59 21.71 -6.24
N ALA A 12 -17.04 21.71 -5.02
CA ALA A 12 -17.78 21.36 -3.81
C ALA A 12 -18.85 22.41 -3.45
N ARG A 13 -18.65 23.68 -3.87
CA ARG A 13 -19.48 24.84 -3.48
C ARG A 13 -19.60 25.01 -1.96
N ILE A 14 -18.54 24.66 -1.24
CA ILE A 14 -18.41 24.82 0.21
C ILE A 14 -17.44 25.99 0.46
N ALA A 15 -17.84 26.94 1.30
CA ALA A 15 -16.96 28.06 1.67
C ALA A 15 -15.73 27.58 2.47
N THR A 16 -14.61 28.28 2.29
CA THR A 16 -13.41 28.04 3.11
C THR A 16 -13.74 28.24 4.59
N ARG A 17 -13.24 27.35 5.44
CA ARG A 17 -13.42 27.39 6.89
C ARG A 17 -12.10 27.67 7.57
N VAL A 18 -12.13 28.46 8.63
CA VAL A 18 -11.00 28.70 9.53
C VAL A 18 -11.50 28.42 10.93
N GLU A 19 -10.82 27.49 11.62
CA GLU A 19 -11.24 26.95 12.91
C GLU A 19 -10.01 26.95 13.84
N ALA A 20 -10.22 27.14 15.14
CA ALA A 20 -9.12 27.02 16.10
C ALA A 20 -8.57 25.59 16.08
N PHE A 21 -7.26 25.42 16.26
CA PHE A 21 -6.61 24.11 16.27
C PHE A 21 -7.18 23.17 17.35
N SER A 22 -7.63 23.72 18.49
CA SER A 22 -8.33 22.97 19.55
C SER A 22 -9.66 22.36 19.11
N ASP A 23 -10.31 23.00 18.14
CA ASP A 23 -11.65 22.66 17.68
C ASP A 23 -11.60 21.89 16.35
N PHE A 24 -10.45 21.94 15.65
CA PHE A 24 -10.24 21.21 14.41
C PHE A 24 -10.28 19.71 14.69
N THR A 25 -11.36 19.08 14.24
CA THR A 25 -11.46 17.63 14.17
C THR A 25 -11.75 17.23 12.74
N ARG A 26 -11.27 16.05 12.35
CA ARG A 26 -11.62 15.47 11.04
C ARG A 26 -13.08 15.01 10.94
N HIS A 27 -13.89 15.21 11.99
CA HIS A 27 -15.29 14.79 12.08
C HIS A 27 -15.56 13.46 11.36
N HIS A 28 -15.08 12.36 11.95
CA HIS A 28 -15.49 11.01 11.55
C HIS A 28 -16.29 10.32 12.67
N HIS A 29 -16.84 11.08 13.62
CA HIS A 29 -17.85 10.55 14.52
C HIS A 29 -19.19 10.60 13.80
N TYR A 30 -19.39 9.63 12.92
CA TYR A 30 -20.73 9.23 12.59
C TYR A 30 -21.23 8.37 13.73
N GLU A 31 -22.29 8.79 14.41
CA GLU A 31 -23.04 7.86 15.24
C GLU A 31 -23.67 6.86 14.27
N PRO A 32 -23.27 5.57 14.30
CA PRO A 32 -23.89 4.58 13.44
C PRO A 32 -25.40 4.63 13.66
N PRO A 33 -26.23 4.49 12.61
CA PRO A 33 -27.66 4.37 12.80
C PRO A 33 -27.89 3.23 13.79
N CYS A 34 -28.98 3.34 14.57
CA CYS A 34 -29.42 2.26 15.45
C CYS A 34 -29.23 0.93 14.72
N PRO A 35 -28.53 -0.06 15.29
CA PRO A 35 -28.27 -1.32 14.61
C PRO A 35 -29.56 -1.81 13.98
N GLU A 36 -29.50 -2.24 12.72
CA GLU A 36 -30.62 -2.95 12.13
C GLU A 36 -31.13 -3.97 13.15
N CYS A 37 -32.45 -4.15 13.27
CA CYS A 37 -33.01 -5.02 14.33
C CYS A 37 -32.45 -6.46 14.30
N GLN A 38 -31.69 -6.85 13.27
CA GLN A 38 -31.11 -8.16 13.04
C GLN A 38 -29.74 -8.07 12.31
N PRO A 39 -28.64 -7.61 12.96
CA PRO A 39 -27.33 -7.48 12.32
C PRO A 39 -26.70 -8.81 11.91
N TRP A 40 -27.26 -9.93 12.39
CA TRP A 40 -26.83 -11.28 12.07
C TRP A 40 -27.43 -11.81 10.75
N LEU A 41 -28.24 -11.06 10.00
CA LEU A 41 -28.68 -11.53 8.69
C LEU A 41 -27.48 -11.75 7.74
N PRO A 42 -27.49 -12.81 6.91
CA PRO A 42 -28.61 -13.70 6.58
C PRO A 42 -28.76 -14.93 7.51
N PHE A 43 -28.05 -14.99 8.63
CA PHE A 43 -28.19 -16.10 9.58
C PHE A 43 -29.58 -16.08 10.23
N GLY A 44 -30.10 -17.27 10.56
CA GLY A 44 -31.45 -17.40 11.11
C GLY A 44 -31.62 -16.75 12.49
N CYS A 45 -30.54 -16.67 13.28
CA CYS A 45 -30.49 -16.02 14.59
C CYS A 45 -29.06 -15.60 14.94
N GLN A 46 -28.92 -14.80 16.00
CA GLN A 46 -27.62 -14.32 16.48
C GLN A 46 -26.67 -15.47 16.86
N LEU A 47 -27.16 -16.49 17.57
CA LEU A 47 -26.33 -17.63 17.97
C LEU A 47 -25.85 -18.46 16.77
N ASP A 48 -26.61 -18.53 15.67
CA ASP A 48 -26.15 -19.16 14.43
C ASP A 48 -24.95 -18.39 13.85
N PHE A 49 -25.00 -17.05 13.85
CA PHE A 49 -23.91 -16.18 13.41
C PHE A 49 -22.68 -16.37 14.29
N GLU A 50 -22.80 -16.24 15.61
CA GLU A 50 -21.66 -16.31 16.54
C GLU A 50 -20.95 -17.67 16.48
N VAL A 51 -21.71 -18.76 16.37
CA VAL A 51 -21.14 -20.11 16.23
C VAL A 51 -20.44 -20.28 14.88
N ALA A 52 -21.02 -19.75 13.80
CA ALA A 52 -20.40 -19.79 12.48
C ALA A 52 -19.15 -18.91 12.41
N GLU A 53 -19.18 -17.72 13.00
CA GLU A 53 -18.03 -16.81 13.12
C GLU A 53 -16.90 -17.48 13.89
N LEU A 54 -17.18 -18.02 15.09
CA LEU A 54 -16.19 -18.74 15.89
C LEU A 54 -15.57 -19.91 15.12
N ALA A 55 -16.40 -20.68 14.40
CA ALA A 55 -15.90 -21.79 13.58
C ALA A 55 -14.97 -21.31 12.46
N HIS A 56 -15.25 -20.15 11.88
CA HIS A 56 -14.40 -19.52 10.87
C HIS A 56 -13.07 -19.02 11.46
N GLU A 57 -13.15 -18.23 12.53
CA GLU A 57 -11.99 -17.62 13.18
C GLU A 57 -11.02 -18.66 13.75
N ALA A 58 -11.56 -19.72 14.37
CA ALA A 58 -10.75 -20.82 14.89
C ALA A 58 -10.32 -21.83 13.81
N ALA A 59 -10.66 -21.58 12.54
CA ALA A 59 -10.36 -22.46 11.41
C ALA A 59 -10.74 -23.93 11.67
N LEU A 60 -11.91 -24.15 12.28
CA LEU A 60 -12.36 -25.48 12.68
C LEU A 60 -12.60 -26.37 11.45
N THR A 61 -12.20 -27.64 11.56
CA THR A 61 -12.51 -28.63 10.52
C THR A 61 -14.00 -28.92 10.45
N HIS A 62 -14.45 -29.50 9.33
CA HIS A 62 -15.83 -29.98 9.16
C HIS A 62 -16.34 -30.79 10.37
N GLU A 63 -15.49 -31.68 10.90
CA GLU A 63 -15.82 -32.52 12.06
C GLU A 63 -15.87 -31.72 13.36
N GLN A 64 -14.90 -30.81 13.57
CA GLN A 64 -14.87 -29.94 14.76
C GLN A 64 -16.07 -29.00 14.81
N THR A 65 -16.41 -28.36 13.69
CA THR A 65 -17.60 -27.50 13.58
C THR A 65 -18.88 -28.28 13.81
N THR A 66 -19.01 -29.49 13.22
CA THR A 66 -20.17 -30.35 13.48
C THR A 66 -20.27 -30.74 14.96
N ARG A 67 -19.13 -31.03 15.61
CA ARG A 67 -19.10 -31.32 17.05
C ARG A 67 -19.49 -30.09 17.88
N LEU A 68 -18.99 -28.90 17.55
CA LEU A 68 -19.35 -27.64 18.19
C LEU A 68 -20.86 -27.39 18.10
N ILE A 69 -21.44 -27.50 16.91
CA ILE A 69 -22.89 -27.37 16.67
C ILE A 69 -23.67 -28.35 17.56
N ARG A 70 -23.26 -29.63 17.63
CA ARG A 70 -23.93 -30.62 18.50
C ARG A 70 -23.83 -30.26 19.99
N MET A 71 -22.71 -29.69 20.43
CA MET A 71 -22.54 -29.24 21.81
C MET A 71 -23.47 -28.08 22.12
N VAL A 72 -23.49 -27.05 21.28
CA VAL A 72 -24.37 -25.87 21.42
C VAL A 72 -25.85 -26.30 21.40
N ARG A 73 -26.25 -27.19 20.48
CA ARG A 73 -27.64 -27.72 20.45
C ARG A 73 -28.08 -28.36 21.75
N ARG A 74 -27.17 -28.99 22.50
CA ARG A 74 -27.48 -29.66 23.78
C ARG A 74 -27.58 -28.69 24.95
N SER A 75 -26.96 -27.51 24.86
CA SER A 75 -26.84 -26.57 25.97
C SER A 75 -27.44 -25.19 25.73
N ARG A 76 -28.02 -24.94 24.54
CA ARG A 76 -28.58 -23.64 24.18
C ARG A 76 -29.78 -23.25 25.06
N THR A 77 -29.86 -21.97 25.36
CA THR A 77 -31.00 -21.32 26.05
C THR A 77 -31.79 -20.39 25.12
N GLU A 78 -31.23 -20.08 23.95
CA GLU A 78 -31.80 -19.23 22.91
C GLU A 78 -32.00 -20.01 21.60
N ASP A 79 -32.58 -19.35 20.60
CA ASP A 79 -32.83 -19.94 19.28
C ASP A 79 -31.52 -20.32 18.59
N PHE A 80 -31.52 -21.47 17.93
CA PHE A 80 -30.38 -21.99 17.18
C PHE A 80 -30.87 -22.97 16.11
N THR A 81 -30.58 -22.69 14.86
CA THR A 81 -31.14 -23.44 13.73
C THR A 81 -30.12 -24.40 13.13
N LEU A 82 -28.82 -24.09 13.19
CA LEU A 82 -27.76 -24.92 12.61
C LEU A 82 -27.81 -26.36 13.13
N THR A 83 -27.80 -27.33 12.21
CA THR A 83 -27.82 -28.78 12.51
C THR A 83 -26.47 -29.42 12.21
N ASN A 84 -25.76 -28.95 11.19
CA ASN A 84 -24.50 -29.52 10.74
C ASN A 84 -23.65 -28.49 9.97
N TYR A 85 -22.43 -28.87 9.58
CA TYR A 85 -21.53 -27.97 8.85
C TYR A 85 -22.08 -27.49 7.50
N ALA A 86 -22.89 -28.27 6.79
CA ALA A 86 -23.48 -27.85 5.52
C ALA A 86 -24.40 -26.63 5.71
N ASP A 87 -25.09 -26.53 6.84
CA ASP A 87 -25.90 -25.35 7.16
C ASP A 87 -25.02 -24.11 7.33
N VAL A 88 -23.89 -24.23 8.04
CA VAL A 88 -22.90 -23.15 8.19
C VAL A 88 -22.36 -22.73 6.82
N ARG A 89 -22.03 -23.70 5.96
CA ARG A 89 -21.54 -23.42 4.61
C ARG A 89 -22.57 -22.69 3.76
N ASN A 90 -23.84 -23.10 3.81
CA ASN A 90 -24.93 -22.45 3.09
C ASN A 90 -25.14 -21.02 3.60
N MET A 91 -25.03 -20.78 4.91
CA MET A 91 -25.12 -19.42 5.48
C MET A 91 -23.94 -18.55 5.08
N TRP A 92 -22.70 -19.08 5.06
CA TRP A 92 -21.55 -18.35 4.52
C TRP A 92 -21.70 -18.03 3.04
N GLU A 93 -22.25 -18.95 2.24
CA GLU A 93 -22.55 -18.72 0.83
C GLU A 93 -23.62 -17.63 0.67
N ALA A 94 -24.72 -17.69 1.42
CA ALA A 94 -25.73 -16.64 1.45
C ALA A 94 -25.15 -15.28 1.86
N ALA A 95 -24.33 -15.24 2.92
CA ALA A 95 -23.65 -14.02 3.37
C ALA A 95 -22.67 -13.48 2.33
N SER A 96 -22.04 -14.36 1.54
CA SER A 96 -21.15 -13.95 0.45
C SER A 96 -21.87 -13.17 -0.65
N HIS A 97 -23.17 -13.39 -0.84
CA HIS A 97 -24.01 -12.64 -1.79
C HIS A 97 -24.46 -11.27 -1.29
N CYS A 98 -24.27 -10.96 0.00
CA CYS A 98 -24.53 -9.62 0.54
C CYS A 98 -23.52 -8.57 0.04
N LEU A 99 -22.38 -9.01 -0.51
CA LEU A 99 -21.34 -8.18 -1.11
C LEU A 99 -21.01 -8.70 -2.50
N THR A 100 -20.30 -7.90 -3.29
CA THR A 100 -19.84 -8.25 -4.63
C THR A 100 -19.03 -9.55 -4.61
N PRO A 101 -19.48 -10.62 -5.30
CA PRO A 101 -18.78 -11.91 -5.31
C PRO A 101 -17.53 -11.86 -6.20
N PHE A 102 -16.70 -12.91 -6.11
CA PHE A 102 -15.62 -13.13 -7.08
C PHE A 102 -16.18 -13.70 -8.38
N GLU A 103 -15.65 -13.20 -9.49
CA GLU A 103 -15.78 -13.76 -10.82
C GLU A 103 -14.51 -14.52 -11.21
N GLN A 104 -14.66 -15.46 -12.14
CA GLN A 104 -13.56 -16.23 -12.70
C GLN A 104 -13.56 -16.03 -14.22
N ASP A 105 -12.39 -15.78 -14.79
CA ASP A 105 -12.20 -15.72 -16.24
C ASP A 105 -10.87 -16.36 -16.65
N THR A 106 -10.73 -16.70 -17.92
CA THR A 106 -9.51 -17.23 -18.51
C THR A 106 -8.92 -16.20 -19.47
N ILE A 107 -7.65 -15.88 -19.26
CA ILE A 107 -6.89 -15.03 -20.18
C ILE A 107 -5.98 -15.89 -21.05
N THR A 108 -5.78 -15.45 -22.29
CA THR A 108 -4.89 -16.12 -23.25
C THR A 108 -3.79 -15.14 -23.66
N VAL A 109 -2.54 -15.56 -23.54
CA VAL A 109 -1.38 -14.74 -23.92
C VAL A 109 -0.41 -15.56 -24.77
N PRO A 110 0.00 -15.06 -25.95
CA PRO A 110 0.88 -15.79 -26.85
C PRO A 110 2.33 -15.85 -26.32
N LEU A 111 2.95 -17.02 -26.41
CA LEU A 111 4.38 -17.27 -26.19
C LEU A 111 4.97 -17.97 -27.41
N GLY A 112 5.20 -17.19 -28.48
CA GLY A 112 5.57 -17.77 -29.78
C GLY A 112 4.38 -18.36 -30.49
N ASP A 113 4.52 -19.59 -30.95
CA ASP A 113 3.48 -20.29 -31.70
C ASP A 113 2.48 -21.00 -30.77
N LYS A 114 2.56 -20.75 -29.46
CA LYS A 114 1.70 -21.33 -28.43
C LYS A 114 0.97 -20.25 -27.68
N ASP A 115 -0.33 -20.43 -27.56
CA ASP A 115 -1.17 -19.65 -26.67
C ASP A 115 -1.18 -20.26 -25.28
N MET A 116 -0.90 -19.43 -24.27
CA MET A 116 -0.84 -19.84 -22.88
C MET A 116 -2.07 -19.31 -22.16
N GLU A 117 -2.84 -20.21 -21.57
CA GLU A 117 -4.05 -19.88 -20.83
C GLU A 117 -3.79 -19.79 -19.32
N TYR A 118 -4.39 -18.80 -18.69
CA TYR A 118 -4.31 -18.59 -17.25
C TYR A 118 -5.67 -18.20 -16.68
N THR A 119 -6.06 -18.84 -15.60
CA THR A 119 -7.26 -18.46 -14.84
C THR A 119 -6.96 -17.25 -13.96
N VAL A 120 -7.88 -16.29 -13.96
CA VAL A 120 -7.87 -15.09 -13.12
C VAL A 120 -9.17 -15.07 -12.32
N TYR A 121 -9.06 -14.78 -11.02
CA TYR A 121 -10.22 -14.52 -10.18
C TYR A 121 -10.21 -13.05 -9.81
N PHE A 122 -11.34 -12.36 -9.90
CA PHE A 122 -11.41 -10.94 -9.59
C PHE A 122 -12.78 -10.55 -9.06
N ARG A 123 -12.83 -9.47 -8.27
CA ARG A 123 -14.07 -8.76 -7.96
C ARG A 123 -14.07 -7.49 -8.81
N PRO A 124 -15.13 -7.24 -9.59
CA PRO A 124 -15.27 -5.97 -10.29
C PRO A 124 -15.13 -4.79 -9.33
N LEU A 125 -14.14 -3.92 -9.58
CA LEU A 125 -13.75 -2.84 -8.66
C LEU A 125 -14.86 -1.80 -8.44
N TRP A 126 -15.65 -1.50 -9.48
CA TRP A 126 -16.76 -0.57 -9.39
C TRP A 126 -17.84 -1.08 -8.43
N GLU A 127 -18.26 -2.32 -8.61
CA GLU A 127 -19.29 -2.99 -7.83
C GLU A 127 -18.86 -3.12 -6.37
N TRP A 128 -17.61 -3.53 -6.13
CA TRP A 128 -17.02 -3.55 -4.79
C TRP A 128 -17.00 -2.16 -4.13
N ALA A 129 -16.65 -1.10 -4.88
CA ALA A 129 -16.68 0.25 -4.34
C ALA A 129 -18.11 0.72 -4.02
N VAL A 130 -19.09 0.37 -4.87
CA VAL A 130 -20.50 0.67 -4.65
C VAL A 130 -21.04 0.01 -3.39
N ASP A 131 -20.60 -1.21 -3.05
CA ASP A 131 -20.95 -1.85 -1.77
C ASP A 131 -20.53 -0.96 -0.59
N LEU A 132 -19.30 -0.42 -0.62
CA LEU A 132 -18.80 0.47 0.45
C LEU A 132 -19.55 1.80 0.49
N LEU A 133 -19.85 2.38 -0.68
CA LEU A 133 -20.59 3.63 -0.79
C LEU A 133 -22.04 3.50 -0.27
N ARG A 134 -22.66 2.32 -0.40
CA ARG A 134 -24.03 2.07 0.07
C ARG A 134 -24.09 1.62 1.52
N HIS A 135 -22.98 1.13 2.07
CA HIS A 135 -22.95 0.56 3.40
C HIS A 135 -23.33 1.61 4.46
N PRO A 136 -24.33 1.35 5.33
CA PRO A 136 -24.88 2.35 6.25
C PRO A 136 -23.88 2.82 7.32
N ILE A 137 -22.95 1.96 7.71
CA ILE A 137 -21.86 2.30 8.65
C ILE A 137 -20.65 2.94 7.95
N ILE A 138 -20.23 2.45 6.78
CA ILE A 138 -18.97 2.89 6.12
C ILE A 138 -19.19 4.11 5.24
N GLY A 139 -20.27 4.12 4.47
CA GLY A 139 -20.64 5.20 3.55
C GLY A 139 -20.51 6.60 4.17
N PRO A 140 -21.11 6.88 5.34
CA PRO A 140 -21.05 8.18 6.01
C PRO A 140 -19.64 8.76 6.23
N HIS A 141 -18.61 7.93 6.25
CA HIS A 141 -17.23 8.36 6.41
C HIS A 141 -16.54 8.71 5.08
N CYS A 142 -17.17 8.48 3.93
CA CYS A 142 -16.59 8.77 2.62
C CYS A 142 -16.49 10.29 2.39
N VAL A 143 -15.31 10.77 2.04
CA VAL A 143 -15.07 12.14 1.61
C VAL A 143 -15.01 12.20 0.09
N PHE A 144 -15.86 13.03 -0.51
CA PHE A 144 -16.03 13.08 -1.97
C PHE A 144 -15.39 14.29 -2.64
N ASP A 145 -15.03 15.32 -1.87
CA ASP A 145 -14.51 16.58 -2.39
C ASP A 145 -13.08 16.80 -1.90
N ALA A 146 -12.24 17.31 -2.80
CA ALA A 146 -10.87 17.66 -2.48
C ALA A 146 -10.83 18.84 -1.50
N GLN A 147 -9.82 18.83 -0.64
CA GLN A 147 -9.60 19.85 0.37
C GLN A 147 -8.14 20.29 0.37
N ARG A 148 -7.88 21.51 0.83
CA ARG A 148 -6.55 22.01 1.15
C ARG A 148 -6.54 22.50 2.59
N LEU A 149 -5.73 21.84 3.41
CA LEU A 149 -5.47 22.19 4.79
C LEU A 149 -4.19 23.01 4.96
N SER A 150 -4.29 24.05 5.77
CA SER A 150 -3.12 24.82 6.20
C SER A 150 -3.19 25.10 7.70
N LYS A 151 -2.05 25.08 8.39
CA LYS A 151 -1.92 25.50 9.79
C LYS A 151 -1.22 26.85 9.87
N PHE A 152 -1.74 27.75 10.70
CA PHE A 152 -1.06 29.02 10.97
C PHE A 152 0.17 28.79 11.86
N ASP A 153 1.34 29.25 11.43
CA ASP A 153 2.62 29.03 12.14
C ASP A 153 3.09 30.22 13.01
N GLY A 154 2.30 31.31 13.03
CA GLY A 154 2.66 32.57 13.67
C GLY A 154 2.79 33.73 12.68
N ASP A 155 3.07 33.43 11.41
CA ASP A 155 3.24 34.41 10.33
C ASP A 155 2.31 34.11 9.15
N SER A 156 2.23 32.84 8.73
CA SER A 156 1.49 32.42 7.54
C SER A 156 0.77 31.09 7.72
N PHE A 157 -0.16 30.81 6.81
CA PHE A 157 -0.81 29.50 6.72
C PHE A 157 0.06 28.54 5.89
N VAL A 158 0.64 27.55 6.56
CA VAL A 158 1.51 26.53 5.96
C VAL A 158 0.71 25.28 5.61
N ARG A 159 0.85 24.81 4.37
CA ARG A 159 0.15 23.63 3.84
C ARG A 159 0.63 22.35 4.52
N PHE A 160 -0.29 21.43 4.85
CA PHE A 160 0.04 20.07 5.25
C PHE A 160 -0.93 19.03 4.65
N ILE A 161 -0.48 17.80 4.48
CA ILE A 161 -1.26 16.69 3.90
C ILE A 161 -1.34 15.59 4.96
N ASP A 162 -2.53 15.07 5.19
CA ASP A 162 -2.81 13.98 6.13
C ASP A 162 -3.66 12.86 5.50
N GLU A 163 -4.49 13.19 4.49
CA GLU A 163 -5.32 12.22 3.76
C GLU A 163 -5.25 12.41 2.24
N PRO A 164 -5.55 11.37 1.43
CA PRO A 164 -5.45 11.46 -0.03
C PRO A 164 -6.30 12.57 -0.67
N TRP A 165 -7.52 12.82 -0.17
CA TRP A 165 -8.37 13.92 -0.67
C TRP A 165 -7.83 15.30 -0.32
N THR A 166 -6.80 15.37 0.53
CA THR A 166 -6.05 16.58 0.80
C THR A 166 -4.74 16.66 0.05
N ALA A 167 -4.45 15.77 -0.88
CA ALA A 167 -3.26 15.89 -1.71
C ALA A 167 -3.59 16.63 -3.03
N ASP A 168 -2.58 17.23 -3.65
CA ASP A 168 -2.75 17.95 -4.91
C ASP A 168 -3.25 17.05 -6.04
N ALA A 169 -2.82 15.78 -6.08
CA ALA A 169 -3.28 14.83 -7.09
C ALA A 169 -4.81 14.65 -7.09
N PHE A 170 -5.45 14.61 -5.92
CA PHE A 170 -6.91 14.50 -5.82
C PHE A 170 -7.61 15.80 -6.20
N TRP A 171 -7.02 16.95 -5.85
CA TRP A 171 -7.50 18.28 -6.25
C TRP A 171 -7.44 18.47 -7.77
N GLU A 172 -6.28 18.21 -8.39
CA GLU A 172 -6.08 18.25 -9.83
C GLU A 172 -7.02 17.31 -10.57
N CYS A 173 -7.29 16.14 -9.99
CA CYS A 173 -8.24 15.19 -10.55
C CYS A 173 -9.65 15.78 -10.58
N GLN A 174 -10.12 16.36 -9.47
CA GLN A 174 -11.44 17.00 -9.40
C GLN A 174 -11.55 18.22 -10.32
N SER A 175 -10.47 18.99 -10.51
CA SER A 175 -10.41 20.12 -11.45
C SER A 175 -10.60 19.70 -12.91
N GLN A 176 -10.32 18.45 -13.26
CA GLN A 176 -10.45 17.91 -14.62
C GLN A 176 -11.82 17.27 -14.90
N MET A 177 -12.70 17.23 -13.90
CA MET A 177 -14.04 16.64 -13.98
C MET A 177 -15.12 17.72 -14.15
N PRO A 178 -16.34 17.33 -14.58
CA PRO A 178 -17.49 18.24 -14.54
C PRO A 178 -17.76 18.80 -13.11
N PRO A 179 -18.30 20.02 -12.97
CA PRO A 179 -18.47 20.67 -11.67
C PRO A 179 -19.28 19.89 -10.62
N ASP A 180 -20.25 19.07 -11.02
CA ASP A 180 -21.10 18.31 -10.09
C ASP A 180 -20.60 16.86 -9.88
N ALA A 181 -19.47 16.48 -10.49
CA ALA A 181 -18.90 15.14 -10.39
C ALA A 181 -17.95 15.00 -9.18
N LYS A 182 -17.78 13.76 -8.71
CA LYS A 182 -16.96 13.40 -7.55
C LYS A 182 -15.85 12.41 -7.94
N PRO A 183 -14.59 12.63 -7.52
CA PRO A 183 -13.53 11.63 -7.64
C PRO A 183 -13.81 10.40 -6.77
N LEU A 184 -13.70 9.21 -7.36
CA LEU A 184 -13.70 7.92 -6.67
C LEU A 184 -12.33 7.26 -6.85
N ALA A 185 -11.48 7.41 -5.84
CA ALA A 185 -10.06 7.10 -5.94
C ALA A 185 -9.74 5.73 -5.33
N PHE A 186 -9.01 4.91 -6.10
CA PHE A 186 -8.56 3.58 -5.69
C PHE A 186 -7.08 3.61 -5.31
N ILE A 187 -6.74 2.89 -4.25
CA ILE A 187 -5.38 2.49 -3.90
C ILE A 187 -5.29 0.99 -4.17
N LEU A 188 -4.35 0.58 -5.03
CA LEU A 188 -4.17 -0.82 -5.40
C LEU A 188 -2.78 -1.28 -4.99
N TYR A 189 -2.72 -2.49 -4.44
CA TYR A 189 -1.51 -3.21 -4.09
C TYR A 189 -1.54 -4.58 -4.75
N ALA A 190 -0.42 -5.03 -5.30
CA ALA A 190 -0.30 -6.38 -5.82
C ALA A 190 1.09 -6.94 -5.54
N ASP A 191 1.14 -8.02 -4.76
CA ASP A 191 2.40 -8.74 -4.50
C ASP A 191 2.19 -10.24 -4.29
N LYS A 192 3.25 -11.02 -4.53
CA LYS A 192 3.25 -12.48 -4.37
C LYS A 192 3.45 -12.86 -2.91
N ALA A 193 2.37 -13.29 -2.25
CA ALA A 193 2.38 -13.73 -0.87
C ALA A 193 2.46 -15.27 -0.73
N LYS A 194 3.00 -15.76 0.38
CA LYS A 194 2.81 -17.16 0.82
C LYS A 194 1.41 -17.28 1.44
N LEU A 195 0.62 -18.27 1.02
CA LEU A 195 -0.76 -18.43 1.48
C LEU A 195 -0.89 -19.23 2.78
N SER A 196 0.17 -19.91 3.23
CA SER A 196 0.19 -20.50 4.56
C SER A 196 1.59 -20.50 5.16
N SER A 197 1.65 -20.46 6.49
CA SER A 197 2.88 -20.51 7.28
C SER A 197 3.65 -21.82 7.09
N PHE A 198 2.93 -22.93 6.86
CA PHE A 198 3.49 -24.28 6.70
C PHE A 198 3.59 -24.76 5.23
N GLY A 199 3.08 -24.00 4.26
CA GLY A 199 2.88 -24.48 2.89
C GLY A 199 3.78 -23.83 1.84
N ARG A 200 4.10 -24.60 0.79
CA ARG A 200 4.78 -24.12 -0.43
C ARG A 200 3.84 -23.33 -1.36
N LYS A 201 2.56 -23.17 -1.01
CA LYS A 201 1.55 -22.51 -1.84
C LYS A 201 1.75 -20.99 -1.79
N LYS A 202 2.02 -20.41 -2.94
CA LYS A 202 2.04 -18.96 -3.15
C LYS A 202 0.71 -18.52 -3.74
N GLY A 203 0.37 -17.26 -3.54
CA GLY A 203 -0.72 -16.56 -4.23
C GLY A 203 -0.21 -15.21 -4.69
N TYR A 204 -0.97 -14.56 -5.58
CA TYR A 204 -0.65 -13.22 -6.04
C TYR A 204 -1.90 -12.33 -5.91
N PRO A 205 -2.27 -11.96 -4.67
CA PRO A 205 -3.44 -11.14 -4.42
C PRO A 205 -3.27 -9.72 -4.96
N VAL A 206 -4.37 -9.16 -5.46
CA VAL A 206 -4.57 -7.73 -5.64
C VAL A 206 -5.44 -7.25 -4.50
N ILE A 207 -4.97 -6.27 -3.74
CA ILE A 207 -5.70 -5.65 -2.63
C ILE A 207 -6.12 -4.26 -3.09
N ALA A 208 -7.41 -3.94 -2.93
CA ALA A 208 -7.94 -2.60 -3.15
C ALA A 208 -8.33 -1.94 -1.83
N ARG A 209 -8.18 -0.62 -1.81
CA ARG A 209 -8.65 0.30 -0.78
C ARG A 209 -9.27 1.51 -1.45
N LEU A 210 -10.28 2.10 -0.82
CA LEU A 210 -10.89 3.34 -1.29
C LEU A 210 -10.19 4.52 -0.62
N ALA A 211 -9.56 5.39 -1.41
CA ALA A 211 -8.83 6.56 -0.88
C ALA A 211 -9.77 7.62 -0.29
N ASN A 212 -11.06 7.57 -0.62
CA ASN A 212 -12.13 8.40 -0.06
C ASN A 212 -12.45 8.06 1.40
N LEU A 213 -11.97 6.94 1.93
CA LEU A 213 -12.17 6.55 3.33
C LEU A 213 -10.99 6.99 4.21
N PRO A 214 -11.23 7.41 5.46
CA PRO A 214 -10.18 7.79 6.40
C PRO A 214 -9.20 6.65 6.66
N VAL A 215 -7.94 6.99 6.93
CA VAL A 215 -6.85 6.05 7.16
C VAL A 215 -7.18 5.01 8.23
N ALA A 216 -7.88 5.42 9.30
CA ALA A 216 -8.29 4.52 10.38
C ALA A 216 -9.27 3.43 9.94
N ILE A 217 -10.15 3.73 8.97
CA ILE A 217 -11.10 2.76 8.39
C ILE A 217 -10.42 1.98 7.27
N ARG A 218 -9.77 2.70 6.34
CA ARG A 218 -9.10 2.18 5.15
C ARG A 218 -7.98 1.18 5.47
N ASN A 219 -7.29 1.36 6.59
CA ASN A 219 -6.24 0.45 7.09
C ASN A 219 -6.74 -0.48 8.21
N GLY A 220 -8.03 -0.43 8.57
CA GLY A 220 -8.62 -1.31 9.58
C GLY A 220 -8.95 -2.71 9.04
N ASN A 221 -9.44 -3.58 9.93
CA ASN A 221 -9.81 -4.97 9.60
C ASN A 221 -11.29 -5.14 9.18
N GLY A 222 -12.08 -4.07 9.28
CA GLY A 222 -13.50 -4.07 8.96
C GLY A 222 -13.81 -4.03 7.45
N VAL A 223 -15.09 -3.89 7.11
CA VAL A 223 -15.59 -3.87 5.71
C VAL A 223 -14.95 -2.76 4.88
N GLY A 224 -14.73 -1.57 5.45
CA GLY A 224 -14.05 -0.45 4.78
C GLY A 224 -12.53 -0.55 4.69
N GLY A 225 -11.93 -1.62 5.24
CA GLY A 225 -10.50 -1.90 5.16
C GLY A 225 -10.05 -2.42 3.79
N GLY A 226 -8.76 -2.74 3.67
CA GLY A 226 -8.23 -3.35 2.45
C GLY A 226 -8.83 -4.72 2.16
N ARG A 227 -9.33 -4.93 0.93
CA ARG A 227 -9.94 -6.19 0.51
C ARG A 227 -9.21 -6.79 -0.69
N VAL A 228 -9.09 -8.11 -0.71
CA VAL A 228 -8.61 -8.83 -1.90
C VAL A 228 -9.68 -8.75 -2.97
N VAL A 229 -9.34 -8.16 -4.10
CA VAL A 229 -10.20 -7.97 -5.28
C VAL A 229 -9.68 -8.72 -6.51
N GLY A 230 -8.54 -9.40 -6.40
CA GLY A 230 -7.98 -10.14 -7.52
C GLY A 230 -6.99 -11.20 -7.08
N TRP A 231 -6.86 -12.23 -7.90
CA TRP A 231 -5.83 -13.25 -7.80
C TRP A 231 -5.16 -13.38 -9.17
N LEU A 232 -3.97 -12.77 -9.28
CA LEU A 232 -3.19 -12.82 -10.51
C LEU A 232 -2.57 -14.22 -10.70
N PRO A 233 -2.35 -14.64 -11.96
CA PRO A 233 -1.82 -15.95 -12.23
C PRO A 233 -0.36 -16.07 -11.82
N LEU A 234 0.00 -17.23 -11.26
CA LEU A 234 1.37 -17.58 -10.95
C LEU A 234 2.02 -18.27 -12.15
N ILE A 235 2.85 -17.50 -12.85
CA ILE A 235 3.65 -18.01 -13.97
C ILE A 235 4.81 -18.82 -13.39
N LYS A 236 4.89 -20.10 -13.75
CA LYS A 236 6.04 -20.94 -13.42
C LYS A 236 7.24 -20.45 -14.23
N ASP A 237 8.40 -20.36 -13.58
CA ASP A 237 9.63 -20.09 -14.31
C ASP A 237 9.91 -21.27 -15.26
N ASP A 238 10.17 -20.95 -16.52
CA ASP A 238 10.69 -21.91 -17.49
C ASP A 238 12.22 -21.75 -17.53
N PRO A 239 13.00 -22.74 -17.05
CA PRO A 239 14.46 -22.67 -17.09
C PRO A 239 15.03 -22.40 -18.50
N LYS A 240 14.34 -22.82 -19.56
CA LYS A 240 14.78 -22.62 -20.96
C LYS A 240 14.67 -21.18 -21.42
N HIS A 241 13.76 -20.40 -20.83
CA HIS A 241 13.47 -19.03 -21.25
C HIS A 241 13.78 -17.99 -20.16
N ARG A 242 14.23 -18.44 -18.99
CA ARG A 242 14.62 -17.60 -17.86
C ARG A 242 15.68 -16.57 -18.28
N GLY A 243 15.45 -15.31 -17.91
CA GLY A 243 16.37 -14.21 -18.19
C GLY A 243 16.30 -13.65 -19.62
N THR A 244 15.48 -14.22 -20.51
CA THR A 244 15.35 -13.68 -21.87
C THR A 244 14.40 -12.47 -21.91
N PRO A 245 14.67 -11.45 -22.76
CA PRO A 245 13.77 -10.31 -22.95
C PRO A 245 12.35 -10.74 -23.35
N ARG A 246 12.25 -11.78 -24.19
CA ARG A 246 10.98 -12.36 -24.63
C ARG A 246 10.15 -12.89 -23.47
N PHE A 247 10.76 -13.66 -22.56
CA PHE A 247 10.03 -14.18 -21.41
C PHE A 247 9.68 -13.09 -20.39
N ALA A 248 10.53 -12.07 -20.25
CA ALA A 248 10.22 -10.91 -19.42
C ALA A 248 8.99 -10.14 -19.96
N ASN A 249 8.92 -9.91 -21.27
CA ASN A 249 7.75 -9.28 -21.90
C ASN A 249 6.51 -10.17 -21.80
N PHE A 250 6.65 -11.48 -21.97
CA PHE A 250 5.54 -12.42 -21.76
C PHE A 250 4.98 -12.36 -20.33
N ARG A 251 5.85 -12.36 -19.30
CA ARG A 251 5.39 -12.24 -17.90
C ARG A 251 4.68 -10.91 -17.64
N ALA A 252 5.19 -9.82 -18.21
CA ALA A 252 4.53 -8.52 -18.13
C ALA A 252 3.18 -8.53 -18.86
N ALA A 253 3.09 -9.14 -20.05
CA ALA A 253 1.84 -9.27 -20.80
C ALA A 253 0.79 -10.07 -20.04
N VAL A 254 1.15 -11.22 -19.45
CA VAL A 254 0.24 -11.99 -18.58
C VAL A 254 -0.23 -11.15 -17.38
N TRP A 255 0.67 -10.38 -16.75
CA TRP A 255 0.29 -9.51 -15.65
C TRP A 255 -0.72 -8.43 -16.11
N HIS A 256 -0.43 -7.71 -17.19
CA HIS A 256 -1.31 -6.65 -17.70
C HIS A 256 -2.65 -7.18 -18.19
N THR A 257 -2.68 -8.31 -18.91
CA THR A 257 -3.93 -8.94 -19.35
C THR A 257 -4.77 -9.43 -18.16
N ALA A 258 -4.15 -9.96 -17.11
CA ALA A 258 -4.86 -10.37 -15.90
C ALA A 258 -5.38 -9.16 -15.12
N PHE A 259 -4.55 -8.15 -14.92
CA PHE A 259 -4.90 -6.95 -14.17
C PHE A 259 -5.97 -6.12 -14.90
N LYS A 260 -6.02 -6.18 -16.24
CA LYS A 260 -7.10 -5.61 -17.05
C LYS A 260 -8.48 -6.13 -16.67
N LYS A 261 -8.60 -7.41 -16.29
CA LYS A 261 -9.88 -7.98 -15.81
C LYS A 261 -10.31 -7.33 -14.49
N VAL A 262 -9.37 -7.08 -13.58
CA VAL A 262 -9.63 -6.39 -12.30
C VAL A 262 -10.08 -4.93 -12.53
N LEU A 263 -9.42 -4.21 -13.45
CA LEU A 263 -9.73 -2.80 -13.74
C LEU A 263 -10.95 -2.59 -14.63
N ALA A 264 -11.43 -3.62 -15.32
CA ALA A 264 -12.40 -3.50 -16.41
C ALA A 264 -13.65 -2.68 -16.04
N SER A 265 -14.20 -2.87 -14.83
CA SER A 265 -15.43 -2.17 -14.43
C SER A 265 -15.23 -0.71 -14.04
N ILE A 266 -13.99 -0.27 -13.76
CA ILE A 266 -13.67 1.13 -13.48
C ILE A 266 -13.08 1.90 -14.67
N VAL A 267 -12.78 1.22 -15.79
CA VAL A 267 -12.30 1.90 -17.01
C VAL A 267 -13.35 2.85 -17.59
N PRO A 268 -14.60 2.43 -17.90
CA PRO A 268 -15.59 3.36 -18.47
C PRO A 268 -15.90 4.56 -17.56
N PRO A 269 -16.16 4.39 -16.25
CA PRO A 269 -16.39 5.51 -15.34
C PRO A 269 -15.22 6.50 -15.24
N SER A 270 -13.99 6.12 -15.59
CA SER A 270 -12.84 7.04 -15.55
C SER A 270 -12.94 8.13 -16.63
N THR A 271 -13.68 7.86 -17.71
CA THR A 271 -13.82 8.77 -18.86
C THR A 271 -15.17 9.46 -18.88
N SER A 272 -16.27 8.72 -18.68
CA SER A 272 -17.63 9.26 -18.81
C SER A 272 -18.31 9.55 -17.48
N GLY A 273 -17.69 9.14 -16.36
CA GLY A 273 -18.36 9.04 -15.07
C GLY A 273 -19.42 7.94 -15.04
N ARG A 274 -19.87 7.61 -13.83
CA ARG A 274 -21.02 6.71 -13.59
C ARG A 274 -21.76 7.09 -12.31
N TRP A 275 -23.09 7.04 -12.36
CA TRP A 275 -23.94 7.34 -11.21
C TRP A 275 -23.99 6.17 -10.22
N ALA A 276 -23.95 6.48 -8.93
CA ALA A 276 -24.22 5.52 -7.85
C ALA A 276 -24.99 6.17 -6.70
N ASN A 277 -25.97 5.45 -6.16
CA ASN A 277 -26.61 5.79 -4.89
C ASN A 277 -25.67 5.43 -3.74
N CYS A 278 -25.55 6.35 -2.76
CA CYS A 278 -24.78 6.14 -1.55
C CYS A 278 -25.70 5.78 -0.36
N TRP A 279 -25.13 5.62 0.82
CA TRP A 279 -25.83 5.29 2.09
C TRP A 279 -27.01 6.23 2.41
N ASP A 280 -26.94 7.48 1.96
CA ASP A 280 -27.94 8.52 2.17
C ASP A 280 -29.02 8.56 1.08
N ASN A 281 -29.05 7.55 0.19
CA ASN A 281 -29.92 7.47 -0.99
C ASN A 281 -29.73 8.63 -1.99
N ILE A 282 -28.65 9.41 -1.87
CA ILE A 282 -28.32 10.45 -2.83
C ILE A 282 -27.45 9.86 -3.95
N ALA A 283 -27.94 9.96 -5.17
CA ALA A 283 -27.19 9.61 -6.37
C ALA A 283 -26.08 10.63 -6.61
N ARG A 284 -24.86 10.16 -6.83
CA ARG A 284 -23.68 10.99 -7.16
C ARG A 284 -23.02 10.49 -8.43
N LEU A 285 -22.54 11.40 -9.26
CA LEU A 285 -21.77 11.09 -10.46
C LEU A 285 -20.31 10.93 -10.10
N PHE A 286 -19.77 9.71 -10.21
CA PHE A 286 -18.39 9.40 -9.87
C PHE A 286 -17.51 9.25 -11.10
N TYR A 287 -16.32 9.81 -11.05
CA TYR A 287 -15.24 9.52 -11.99
C TYR A 287 -14.14 8.76 -11.26
N THR A 288 -13.79 7.60 -11.79
CA THR A 288 -12.83 6.69 -11.16
C THR A 288 -11.38 7.05 -11.52
N LEU A 289 -10.48 6.81 -10.58
CA LEU A 289 -9.03 6.89 -10.80
C LEU A 289 -8.27 5.89 -9.94
N VAL A 290 -7.11 5.46 -10.43
CA VAL A 290 -6.11 4.79 -9.59
C VAL A 290 -5.15 5.86 -9.10
N LEU A 291 -5.30 6.23 -7.82
CA LEU A 291 -4.53 7.31 -7.21
C LEU A 291 -3.16 6.82 -6.73
N ILE A 292 -3.12 5.61 -6.16
CA ILE A 292 -1.90 5.02 -5.59
C ILE A 292 -1.75 3.57 -6.05
N LEU A 293 -0.58 3.23 -6.55
CA LEU A 293 -0.09 1.89 -6.84
C LEU A 293 1.07 1.59 -5.88
N SER A 294 0.80 0.75 -4.89
CA SER A 294 1.80 0.33 -3.90
C SER A 294 2.40 -1.00 -4.33
N ALA A 295 3.71 -1.01 -4.56
CA ALA A 295 4.44 -2.23 -4.89
C ALA A 295 5.95 -2.06 -4.69
N ASP A 296 6.67 -3.18 -4.55
CA ASP A 296 8.13 -3.21 -4.63
C ASP A 296 8.62 -2.79 -6.04
N TYR A 297 9.90 -2.42 -6.15
CA TYR A 297 10.47 -1.94 -7.42
C TYR A 297 10.29 -2.92 -8.60
N GLU A 298 10.41 -4.23 -8.36
CA GLU A 298 10.24 -5.24 -9.42
C GLU A 298 8.82 -5.19 -9.99
N LYS A 299 7.82 -5.04 -9.12
CA LYS A 299 6.41 -4.90 -9.50
C LYS A 299 6.13 -3.54 -10.10
N GLN A 300 6.71 -2.46 -9.58
CA GLN A 300 6.60 -1.14 -10.21
C GLN A 300 7.09 -1.18 -11.66
N ALA A 301 8.22 -1.85 -11.93
CA ALA A 301 8.73 -1.98 -13.29
C ALA A 301 7.79 -2.77 -14.23
N ILE A 302 7.06 -3.75 -13.70
CA ILE A 302 6.01 -4.45 -14.46
C ILE A 302 4.82 -3.51 -14.71
N MET A 303 4.32 -2.83 -13.66
CA MET A 303 3.18 -1.91 -13.73
C MET A 303 3.41 -0.77 -14.74
N SER A 304 4.60 -0.17 -14.73
CA SER A 304 4.97 0.96 -15.61
C SER A 304 5.66 0.54 -16.91
N LEU A 305 5.78 -0.76 -17.19
CA LEU A 305 6.50 -1.32 -18.34
C LEU A 305 7.97 -0.95 -18.46
N THR A 306 8.64 -0.54 -17.38
CA THR A 306 10.09 -0.28 -17.44
C THR A 306 10.89 -1.59 -17.45
N ARG A 307 12.11 -1.52 -17.98
CA ARG A 307 12.99 -2.69 -18.14
C ARG A 307 13.73 -3.10 -16.86
N GLY A 308 13.64 -2.29 -15.80
CA GLY A 308 14.26 -2.55 -14.49
C GLY A 308 15.69 -2.00 -14.38
N VAL A 309 16.42 -2.41 -13.34
CA VAL A 309 17.72 -1.82 -12.93
C VAL A 309 18.83 -1.90 -14.00
N MET A 310 18.84 -2.95 -14.83
CA MET A 310 19.88 -3.16 -15.86
C MET A 310 19.61 -2.40 -17.16
N SER A 311 18.85 -1.31 -17.10
CA SER A 311 18.44 -0.55 -18.29
C SER A 311 18.94 0.87 -18.23
N ASN A 312 19.08 1.51 -19.40
CA ASN A 312 19.61 2.88 -19.50
C ASN A 312 18.81 3.91 -18.69
N PHE A 313 17.53 3.64 -18.40
CA PHE A 313 16.62 4.53 -17.67
C PHE A 313 15.78 3.72 -16.68
N PRO A 314 16.35 3.30 -15.53
CA PRO A 314 15.76 2.29 -14.67
C PRO A 314 14.57 2.82 -13.86
N CYS A 315 14.56 4.11 -13.52
CA CYS A 315 13.51 4.72 -12.70
C CYS A 315 12.13 4.62 -13.38
N PRO A 316 11.09 4.16 -12.66
CA PRO A 316 9.73 4.12 -13.19
C PRO A 316 9.03 5.49 -13.13
N ILE A 317 9.61 6.50 -12.48
CA ILE A 317 9.02 7.84 -12.32
C ILE A 317 9.61 8.85 -13.31
N CYS A 318 10.92 8.81 -13.57
CA CYS A 318 11.62 9.78 -14.41
C CYS A 318 12.61 9.11 -15.38
N LEU A 319 13.16 9.92 -16.29
CA LEU A 319 14.16 9.52 -17.29
C LEU A 319 15.61 9.74 -16.79
N ILE A 320 15.89 9.45 -15.52
CA ILE A 320 17.27 9.45 -15.01
C ILE A 320 18.10 8.34 -15.70
N PRO A 321 19.26 8.67 -16.28
CA PRO A 321 20.18 7.69 -16.81
C PRO A 321 20.78 6.79 -15.72
N GLU A 322 21.07 5.54 -16.05
CA GLU A 322 21.66 4.56 -15.12
C GLU A 322 22.99 5.02 -14.51
N ASP A 323 23.85 5.64 -15.31
CA ASP A 323 25.16 6.17 -14.90
C ASP A 323 25.05 7.42 -14.00
N GLN A 324 23.85 7.98 -13.85
CA GLN A 324 23.58 9.17 -13.04
C GLN A 324 22.87 8.86 -11.72
N LEU A 325 22.51 7.59 -11.45
CA LEU A 325 21.78 7.22 -10.23
C LEU A 325 22.51 7.56 -8.92
N SER A 326 23.84 7.58 -8.94
CA SER A 326 24.68 7.92 -7.78
C SER A 326 25.04 9.42 -7.72
N SER A 327 24.54 10.23 -8.65
CA SER A 327 24.84 11.65 -8.70
C SER A 327 24.22 12.38 -7.51
N ILE A 328 25.06 13.09 -6.75
CA ILE A 328 24.68 13.83 -5.54
C ILE A 328 24.02 15.17 -5.91
N MET A 329 24.18 15.62 -7.15
CA MET A 329 23.63 16.88 -7.63
C MET A 329 22.18 16.65 -8.09
N PRO A 330 21.20 17.41 -7.59
CA PRO A 330 19.81 17.28 -8.02
C PRO A 330 19.71 17.70 -9.49
N HIS A 331 19.51 16.71 -10.36
CA HIS A 331 19.17 16.93 -11.76
C HIS A 331 17.68 16.64 -11.92
N ASN A 332 16.94 17.64 -12.40
CA ASN A 332 15.53 17.44 -12.75
C ASN A 332 15.45 16.71 -14.08
N TYR A 333 15.39 15.38 -14.02
CA TYR A 333 15.12 14.55 -15.19
C TYR A 333 13.63 14.63 -15.56
N PRO A 334 13.28 14.60 -16.86
CA PRO A 334 11.89 14.58 -17.28
C PRO A 334 11.11 13.44 -16.63
N LEU A 335 9.90 13.74 -16.16
CA LEU A 335 8.99 12.74 -15.63
C LEU A 335 8.41 11.88 -16.77
N ARG A 336 8.21 10.60 -16.47
CA ARG A 336 7.49 9.69 -17.36
C ARG A 336 5.99 9.96 -17.26
N THR A 337 5.28 9.76 -18.36
CA THR A 337 3.82 9.84 -18.39
C THR A 337 3.25 8.68 -19.19
N SER A 338 2.05 8.23 -18.84
CA SER A 338 1.33 7.18 -19.58
C SER A 338 1.14 7.58 -21.05
N GLN A 339 0.90 8.86 -21.31
CA GLN A 339 0.77 9.39 -22.67
C GLN A 339 2.09 9.26 -23.46
N ALA A 340 3.22 9.66 -22.88
CA ALA A 340 4.52 9.54 -23.54
C ALA A 340 4.89 8.06 -23.79
N THR A 341 4.66 7.19 -22.81
CA THR A 341 4.88 5.75 -22.94
C THR A 341 3.99 5.14 -24.04
N SER A 342 2.71 5.54 -24.12
CA SER A 342 1.80 5.10 -25.18
C SER A 342 2.27 5.55 -26.57
N THR A 343 2.68 6.81 -26.72
CA THR A 343 3.19 7.34 -28.00
C THR A 343 4.47 6.60 -28.43
N LEU A 344 5.40 6.35 -27.50
CA LEU A 344 6.62 5.61 -27.77
C LEU A 344 6.34 4.17 -28.26
N LEU A 345 5.35 3.50 -27.64
CA LEU A 345 4.93 2.16 -28.06
C LEU A 345 4.33 2.16 -29.47
N ILE A 346 3.49 3.14 -29.80
CA ILE A 346 2.92 3.29 -31.14
C ILE A 346 4.03 3.51 -32.17
N GLU A 347 4.96 4.42 -31.89
CA GLU A 347 6.11 4.71 -32.77
C GLU A 347 6.99 3.46 -32.98
N ALA A 348 7.35 2.77 -31.91
CA ALA A 348 8.15 1.56 -31.97
C ALA A 348 7.48 0.46 -32.80
N ARG A 349 6.16 0.27 -32.62
CA ARG A 349 5.39 -0.77 -33.33
C ARG A 349 5.16 -0.45 -34.80
N ALA A 350 5.14 0.83 -35.18
CA ALA A 350 5.10 1.27 -36.58
C ALA A 350 6.41 0.99 -37.33
N GLU A 351 7.54 0.88 -36.63
CA GLU A 351 8.83 0.57 -37.25
C GLU A 351 8.97 -0.93 -37.58
N HIS A 352 9.23 -1.24 -38.85
CA HIS A 352 9.36 -2.61 -39.36
C HIS A 352 10.70 -3.27 -39.04
N ARG A 353 11.78 -2.47 -38.93
CA ARG A 353 13.13 -2.99 -38.66
C ARG A 353 13.29 -3.26 -37.16
N LYS A 354 13.43 -4.54 -36.78
CA LYS A 354 13.60 -4.98 -35.39
C LYS A 354 14.64 -4.19 -34.60
N GLY A 355 15.81 -3.91 -35.20
CA GLY A 355 16.87 -3.15 -34.52
C GLY A 355 16.50 -1.69 -34.23
N ARG A 356 15.77 -1.03 -35.12
CA ARG A 356 15.31 0.35 -34.93
C ARG A 356 14.17 0.42 -33.91
N ARG A 357 13.20 -0.51 -33.99
CA ARG A 357 12.17 -0.67 -32.97
C ARG A 357 12.77 -0.81 -31.57
N GLU A 358 13.76 -1.69 -31.44
CA GLU A 358 14.43 -1.89 -30.16
C GLU A 358 15.22 -0.66 -29.70
N ALA A 359 15.80 0.12 -30.62
CA ALA A 359 16.44 1.39 -30.28
C ALA A 359 15.43 2.42 -29.73
N ILE A 360 14.24 2.54 -30.35
CA ILE A 360 13.16 3.41 -29.86
C ILE A 360 12.75 3.00 -28.45
N LEU A 361 12.47 1.71 -28.21
CA LEU A 361 12.09 1.22 -26.89
C LEU A 361 13.19 1.40 -25.83
N LYS A 362 14.46 1.20 -26.21
CA LYS A 362 15.62 1.42 -25.32
C LYS A 362 15.82 2.89 -24.97
N SER A 363 15.42 3.83 -25.84
CA SER A 363 15.57 5.28 -25.59
C SER A 363 14.88 5.76 -24.31
N GLN A 364 13.87 5.01 -23.83
CA GLN A 364 13.22 5.26 -22.54
C GLN A 364 13.08 3.97 -21.70
N ALA A 365 13.83 2.93 -22.03
CA ALA A 365 13.82 1.63 -21.34
C ALA A 365 12.42 1.02 -21.14
N ILE A 366 11.55 1.09 -22.16
CA ILE A 366 10.17 0.55 -22.13
C ILE A 366 10.09 -0.85 -22.75
N ARG A 367 9.22 -1.69 -22.21
CA ARG A 367 8.89 -3.03 -22.73
C ARG A 367 7.80 -2.92 -23.81
N ASP A 368 7.94 -3.70 -24.88
CA ASP A 368 6.91 -3.83 -25.93
C ASP A 368 5.77 -4.73 -25.45
N VAL A 369 4.88 -4.17 -24.62
CA VAL A 369 3.71 -4.82 -24.00
C VAL A 369 2.60 -3.78 -23.89
N ASP A 370 1.34 -4.20 -23.96
CA ASP A 370 0.21 -3.30 -23.70
C ASP A 370 0.06 -3.04 -22.20
N ASN A 371 0.02 -1.77 -21.83
CA ASN A 371 -0.19 -1.38 -20.43
C ASN A 371 -1.69 -1.26 -20.15
N THR A 372 -2.20 -2.02 -19.19
CA THR A 372 -3.63 -1.97 -18.83
C THR A 372 -4.08 -0.60 -18.30
N PHE A 373 -3.18 0.20 -17.73
CA PHE A 373 -3.53 1.52 -17.21
C PHE A 373 -3.75 2.54 -18.34
N HIS A 374 -3.30 2.27 -19.57
CA HIS A 374 -3.55 3.14 -20.72
C HIS A 374 -5.02 3.11 -21.19
N ASP A 375 -5.79 2.10 -20.77
CA ASP A 375 -7.22 2.03 -21.04
C ASP A 375 -8.01 3.03 -20.16
N MET A 376 -7.44 3.46 -19.03
CA MET A 376 -8.02 4.47 -18.14
C MET A 376 -7.84 5.88 -18.73
N ASN A 377 -8.65 6.83 -18.28
CA ASN A 377 -8.50 8.22 -18.66
C ASN A 377 -7.15 8.80 -18.15
N HIS A 378 -6.24 9.10 -19.08
CA HIS A 378 -4.90 9.64 -18.79
C HIS A 378 -4.90 10.98 -18.01
N LYS A 379 -6.02 11.70 -18.02
CA LYS A 379 -6.21 12.92 -17.22
C LYS A 379 -6.38 12.64 -15.73
N THR A 380 -6.98 11.50 -15.39
CA THR A 380 -7.28 11.13 -14.00
C THR A 380 -6.33 10.06 -13.47
N THR A 381 -5.80 9.19 -14.34
CA THR A 381 -4.89 8.10 -13.98
C THR A 381 -3.65 8.13 -14.87
N ASP A 382 -2.48 8.38 -14.27
CA ASP A 382 -1.18 8.17 -14.89
C ASP A 382 -0.41 7.14 -14.07
N VAL A 383 0.03 6.05 -14.70
CA VAL A 383 0.67 4.94 -13.98
C VAL A 383 1.94 5.38 -13.28
N HIS A 384 2.73 6.27 -13.90
CA HIS A 384 4.00 6.72 -13.34
C HIS A 384 3.77 7.67 -12.16
N ARG A 385 2.70 8.49 -12.20
CA ARG A 385 2.31 9.32 -11.05
C ARG A 385 1.67 8.51 -9.91
N ALA A 386 0.98 7.41 -10.23
CA ALA A 386 0.31 6.58 -9.24
C ALA A 386 1.28 5.72 -8.43
N LEU A 387 2.45 5.35 -8.98
CA LEU A 387 3.46 4.58 -8.26
C LEU A 387 3.92 5.32 -6.99
N SER A 388 3.77 4.67 -5.84
CA SER A 388 4.18 5.25 -4.54
C SER A 388 5.57 4.79 -4.10
N HIS A 389 6.23 5.63 -3.30
CA HIS A 389 7.41 5.24 -2.53
C HIS A 389 7.05 4.19 -1.48
N ASP A 390 7.56 2.98 -1.63
CA ASP A 390 7.36 1.90 -0.67
C ASP A 390 8.43 1.98 0.42
N ARG A 391 8.13 2.73 1.49
CA ARG A 391 9.04 2.94 2.63
C ARG A 391 9.55 1.62 3.23
N LEU A 392 8.70 0.59 3.27
CA LEU A 392 9.07 -0.70 3.83
C LEU A 392 10.17 -1.36 2.98
N HIS A 393 9.94 -1.50 1.68
CA HIS A 393 10.90 -2.19 0.80
C HIS A 393 12.12 -1.35 0.47
N VAL A 394 11.96 -0.03 0.31
CA VAL A 394 13.07 0.86 -0.07
C VAL A 394 13.92 1.21 1.14
N ASP A 395 13.31 1.69 2.22
CA ASP A 395 14.06 2.32 3.31
C ASP A 395 14.43 1.29 4.38
N ILE A 396 13.43 0.57 4.91
CA ILE A 396 13.62 -0.34 6.06
C ILE A 396 14.28 -1.66 5.66
N LEU A 397 13.74 -2.36 4.66
CA LEU A 397 14.29 -3.63 4.19
C LEU A 397 15.50 -3.42 3.27
N GLY A 398 15.40 -2.48 2.33
CA GLY A 398 16.44 -2.20 1.34
C GLY A 398 17.65 -1.48 1.94
N PHE A 399 17.60 -0.14 2.00
CA PHE A 399 18.74 0.67 2.41
C PHE A 399 19.25 0.34 3.81
N PHE A 400 18.35 0.17 4.78
CA PHE A 400 18.75 -0.20 6.12
C PHE A 400 19.10 -1.69 6.24
N GLY A 401 18.13 -2.59 6.05
CA GLY A 401 18.29 -4.02 6.31
C GLY A 401 19.37 -4.70 5.46
N ASP A 402 19.29 -4.56 4.14
CA ASP A 402 20.20 -5.26 3.22
C ASP A 402 21.60 -4.61 3.14
N HIS A 403 21.71 -3.29 3.36
CA HIS A 403 22.96 -2.55 3.18
C HIS A 403 23.59 -2.02 4.48
N MET A 404 22.93 -1.09 5.18
CA MET A 404 23.56 -0.41 6.32
C MET A 404 23.71 -1.32 7.55
N TRP A 405 22.74 -2.18 7.80
CA TRP A 405 22.72 -3.06 8.96
C TRP A 405 23.82 -4.13 8.89
N SER A 406 23.90 -4.83 7.75
CA SER A 406 24.91 -5.87 7.50
C SER A 406 26.35 -5.31 7.59
N GLU A 407 26.58 -4.13 7.00
CA GLU A 407 27.89 -3.46 7.05
C GLU A 407 28.24 -3.00 8.48
N LEU A 408 27.27 -2.49 9.25
CA LEU A 408 27.51 -2.11 10.64
C LEU A 408 27.83 -3.32 11.51
N GLN A 409 27.12 -4.45 11.34
CA GLN A 409 27.41 -5.69 12.03
C GLN A 409 28.84 -6.16 11.76
N LEU A 410 29.28 -6.11 10.49
CA LEU A 410 30.64 -6.44 10.10
C LEU A 410 31.66 -5.53 10.80
N LEU A 411 31.47 -4.21 10.72
CA LEU A 411 32.41 -3.23 11.26
C LEU A 411 32.51 -3.30 12.80
N ILE A 412 31.41 -3.53 13.51
CA ILE A 412 31.44 -3.74 14.97
C ILE A 412 32.09 -5.10 15.30
N GLY A 413 31.82 -6.14 14.51
CA GLY A 413 32.47 -7.45 14.68
C GLY A 413 33.99 -7.40 14.55
N LEU A 414 34.52 -6.54 13.67
CA LEU A 414 35.96 -6.30 13.52
C LEU A 414 36.60 -5.62 14.74
N LEU A 415 35.82 -4.95 15.59
CA LEU A 415 36.30 -4.34 16.84
C LEU A 415 36.38 -5.34 18.01
N GLY A 416 35.94 -6.58 17.81
CA GLY A 416 36.04 -7.66 18.78
C GLY A 416 34.73 -7.98 19.49
N ARG A 417 34.70 -9.18 20.10
CA ARG A 417 33.50 -9.74 20.73
C ARG A 417 32.97 -8.90 21.90
N ASP A 418 33.86 -8.23 22.62
CA ASP A 418 33.48 -7.37 23.75
C ASP A 418 32.64 -6.18 23.29
N LYS A 419 32.92 -5.64 22.10
CA LYS A 419 32.16 -4.52 21.51
C LYS A 419 30.80 -4.98 21.02
N VAL A 420 30.70 -6.18 20.44
CA VAL A 420 29.42 -6.82 20.08
C VAL A 420 28.57 -7.04 21.33
N ALA A 421 29.13 -7.64 22.38
CA ALA A 421 28.44 -7.88 23.65
C ALA A 421 28.00 -6.56 24.31
N GLN A 422 28.76 -5.47 24.19
CA GLN A 422 28.33 -4.17 24.69
C GLN A 422 27.08 -3.63 23.98
N VAL A 423 26.94 -3.88 22.67
CA VAL A 423 25.71 -3.51 21.93
C VAL A 423 24.53 -4.37 22.36
N ASP A 424 24.72 -5.68 22.59
CA ASP A 424 23.62 -6.59 22.94
C ASP A 424 23.21 -6.50 24.43
N GLU A 425 24.16 -6.36 25.35
CA GLU A 425 23.91 -6.49 26.81
C GLU A 425 23.85 -5.15 27.55
N LYS A 426 24.80 -4.24 27.29
CA LYS A 426 25.00 -3.03 28.13
C LYS A 426 24.18 -1.83 27.65
N TYR A 427 24.05 -1.67 26.34
CA TYR A 427 23.26 -0.62 25.70
C TYR A 427 22.19 -1.19 24.77
N GLY A 428 21.92 -2.49 24.92
CA GLY A 428 21.07 -3.26 24.05
C GLY A 428 19.59 -3.02 24.25
N PHE A 429 18.84 -3.62 23.35
CA PHE A 429 17.42 -3.39 23.22
C PHE A 429 16.64 -3.84 24.47
N ASP A 430 17.13 -4.85 25.19
CA ASP A 430 16.53 -5.30 26.45
C ASP A 430 16.72 -4.32 27.63
N ALA A 431 17.75 -3.47 27.59
CA ALA A 431 17.98 -2.46 28.63
C ALA A 431 17.05 -1.23 28.53
N LEU A 432 16.33 -1.08 27.42
CA LEU A 432 15.40 0.04 27.21
C LEU A 432 14.11 -0.16 28.02
N PRO A 433 13.48 0.93 28.51
CA PRO A 433 12.16 0.84 29.13
C PRO A 433 11.14 0.20 28.19
N ARG A 434 10.34 -0.72 28.73
CA ARG A 434 9.26 -1.33 27.95
C ARG A 434 8.22 -0.28 27.57
N TRP A 435 7.89 -0.22 26.29
CA TRP A 435 6.85 0.65 25.74
C TRP A 435 5.89 -0.16 24.87
N ARG A 436 4.65 0.32 24.73
CA ARG A 436 3.63 -0.37 23.91
C ARG A 436 4.15 -0.51 22.47
N ASN A 437 4.10 -1.73 21.95
CA ASN A 437 4.55 -2.10 20.60
C ASN A 437 6.06 -1.94 20.34
N LEU A 438 6.87 -1.68 21.36
CA LEU A 438 8.33 -1.71 21.22
C LEU A 438 8.82 -3.15 21.35
N ILE A 439 9.50 -3.64 20.31
CA ILE A 439 10.08 -4.98 20.30
C ILE A 439 11.46 -4.93 20.96
N HIS A 440 11.69 -5.82 21.92
CA HIS A 440 12.99 -6.02 22.55
C HIS A 440 13.70 -7.22 21.93
N PHE A 441 15.03 -7.17 21.88
CA PHE A 441 15.85 -8.22 21.31
C PHE A 441 16.94 -8.61 22.31
N ASP A 442 17.09 -9.91 22.54
CA ASP A 442 18.09 -10.46 23.46
C ASP A 442 19.51 -10.38 22.86
N ALA A 443 19.63 -10.55 21.54
CA ALA A 443 20.89 -10.47 20.81
C ALA A 443 20.64 -9.83 19.44
N VAL A 444 20.58 -8.49 19.40
CA VAL A 444 20.28 -7.76 18.16
C VAL A 444 21.36 -7.98 17.11
N MET A 445 22.63 -8.04 17.51
CA MET A 445 23.76 -8.19 16.59
C MET A 445 23.80 -9.56 15.91
N ALA A 446 23.07 -10.56 16.41
CA ALA A 446 22.94 -11.88 15.80
C ALA A 446 21.84 -11.96 14.72
N ILE A 447 21.02 -10.92 14.58
CA ILE A 447 19.89 -10.89 13.63
C ILE A 447 20.44 -10.66 12.22
N THR A 448 20.39 -11.69 11.40
CA THR A 448 20.79 -11.64 9.97
C THR A 448 19.60 -11.54 9.02
N PHE A 449 18.41 -11.94 9.47
CA PHE A 449 17.17 -11.82 8.70
C PHE A 449 15.97 -11.72 9.65
N THR A 450 15.07 -10.78 9.38
CA THR A 450 13.83 -10.60 10.14
C THR A 450 12.76 -9.86 9.33
N ASP A 451 11.56 -9.72 9.87
CA ASP A 451 10.49 -8.95 9.24
C ASP A 451 10.73 -7.43 9.34
N GLY A 452 10.09 -6.66 8.47
CA GLY A 452 10.31 -5.22 8.39
C GLY A 452 9.93 -4.46 9.65
N SER A 453 8.93 -4.91 10.39
CA SER A 453 8.53 -4.26 11.65
C SER A 453 9.64 -4.37 12.70
N LYS A 454 10.32 -5.52 12.77
CA LYS A 454 11.51 -5.67 13.62
C LYS A 454 12.68 -4.84 13.12
N TYR A 455 12.96 -4.82 11.82
CA TYR A 455 14.02 -3.96 11.29
C TYR A 455 13.77 -2.47 11.54
N GLU A 456 12.53 -2.01 11.47
CA GLU A 456 12.18 -0.63 11.81
C GLU A 456 12.49 -0.29 13.27
N VAL A 457 12.21 -1.22 14.20
CA VAL A 457 12.58 -1.04 15.61
C VAL A 457 14.10 -1.03 15.77
N ILE A 458 14.82 -1.92 15.09
CA ILE A 458 16.29 -1.93 15.09
C ILE A 458 16.81 -0.58 14.58
N PHE A 459 16.33 -0.11 13.43
CA PHE A 459 16.75 1.13 12.81
C PHE A 459 16.55 2.34 13.74
N LYS A 460 15.39 2.43 14.41
CA LYS A 460 15.05 3.50 15.36
C LYS A 460 15.98 3.55 16.57
N LEU A 461 16.38 2.40 17.10
CA LEU A 461 17.14 2.29 18.36
C LEU A 461 18.65 2.09 18.17
N LEU A 462 19.08 1.69 16.98
CA LEU A 462 20.47 1.35 16.70
C LEU A 462 21.43 2.52 16.96
N THR A 463 21.01 3.74 16.64
CA THR A 463 21.82 4.93 16.90
C THR A 463 22.12 5.11 18.38
N PHE A 464 21.17 4.76 19.26
CA PHE A 464 21.37 4.79 20.71
C PHE A 464 22.30 3.67 21.16
N ALA A 465 22.03 2.42 20.77
CA ALA A 465 22.78 1.26 21.21
C ALA A 465 24.25 1.27 20.72
N ALA A 466 24.48 1.64 19.46
CA ALA A 466 25.81 1.61 18.85
C ALA A 466 26.66 2.86 19.17
N HIS A 467 26.06 4.01 19.50
CA HIS A 467 26.83 5.23 19.78
C HIS A 467 27.75 5.09 21.00
N ALA A 468 27.31 4.37 22.04
CA ALA A 468 28.15 4.16 23.22
C ALA A 468 29.39 3.29 22.93
N VAL A 469 29.33 2.44 21.90
CA VAL A 469 30.42 1.57 21.44
C VAL A 469 31.31 2.29 20.43
N LEU A 470 30.73 3.23 19.66
CA LEU A 470 31.37 4.06 18.65
C LEU A 470 31.20 5.56 19.00
N PRO A 471 31.75 6.05 20.12
CA PRO A 471 31.49 7.42 20.57
C PRO A 471 32.16 8.46 19.66
N ASN A 472 33.25 8.09 18.99
CA ASN A 472 33.98 8.92 18.06
C ASN A 472 34.72 8.07 17.02
N ALA A 473 35.37 8.74 16.07
CA ALA A 473 36.10 8.09 14.98
C ALA A 473 37.37 7.33 15.41
N GLY A 474 37.76 7.38 16.70
CA GLY A 474 38.99 6.79 17.22
C GLY A 474 38.98 5.25 17.25
N GLU A 475 37.82 4.63 17.48
CA GLU A 475 37.66 3.17 17.50
C GLU A 475 37.56 2.60 16.08
N SER A 476 36.69 3.20 15.25
CA SER A 476 36.63 2.94 13.81
C SER A 476 35.99 4.12 13.10
N LYS A 477 36.78 4.80 12.26
CA LYS A 477 36.31 5.92 11.46
C LYS A 477 35.17 5.52 10.53
N LEU A 478 35.26 4.34 9.91
CA LEU A 478 34.23 3.83 8.99
C LEU A 478 32.94 3.51 9.73
N ALA A 479 33.01 2.81 10.85
CA ALA A 479 31.82 2.47 11.65
C ALA A 479 31.12 3.73 12.18
N TYR A 480 31.91 4.71 12.63
CA TYR A 480 31.38 6.00 13.07
C TYR A 480 30.70 6.79 11.93
N LEU A 481 31.28 6.81 10.73
CA LEU A 481 30.69 7.45 9.57
C LEU A 481 29.39 6.75 9.13
N LEU A 482 29.37 5.42 9.14
CA LEU A 482 28.16 4.64 8.84
C LEU A 482 27.07 4.93 9.87
N LEU A 483 27.40 5.02 11.16
CA LEU A 483 26.44 5.38 12.21
C LEU A 483 25.84 6.78 12.00
N ARG A 484 26.65 7.75 11.56
CA ARG A 484 26.16 9.08 11.17
C ARG A 484 25.24 9.03 9.94
N CYS A 485 25.57 8.18 8.97
CA CYS A 485 24.73 7.94 7.80
C CYS A 485 23.36 7.37 8.21
N ILE A 486 23.36 6.31 9.04
CA ILE A 486 22.15 5.69 9.61
C ILE A 486 21.29 6.74 10.34
N ARG A 487 21.90 7.59 11.16
CA ARG A 487 21.17 8.68 11.85
C ARG A 487 20.53 9.65 10.85
N ALA A 488 21.28 10.14 9.87
CA ALA A 488 20.75 11.06 8.87
C ALA A 488 19.61 10.41 8.06
N TYR A 489 19.75 9.13 7.74
CA TYR A 489 18.72 8.37 7.03
C TYR A 489 17.47 8.16 7.89
N LEU A 490 17.63 7.96 9.21
CA LEU A 490 16.51 7.86 10.14
C LEU A 490 15.73 9.18 10.22
N GLU A 491 16.41 10.32 10.12
CA GLU A 491 15.74 11.62 10.02
C GLU A 491 14.91 11.72 8.73
N VAL A 492 15.44 11.27 7.58
CA VAL A 492 14.71 11.22 6.30
C VAL A 492 13.50 10.27 6.37
N ASP A 493 13.67 9.06 6.90
CA ASP A 493 12.59 8.07 7.06
C ASP A 493 11.44 8.62 7.92
N ARG A 494 11.74 9.38 8.99
CA ARG A 494 10.71 10.02 9.83
C ARG A 494 9.90 11.06 9.06
N TYR A 495 10.54 11.86 8.21
CA TYR A 495 9.82 12.78 7.32
C TYR A 495 8.99 12.02 6.28
N ALA A 496 9.54 10.95 5.69
CA ALA A 496 8.83 10.12 4.71
C ALA A 496 7.62 9.39 5.32
N ALA A 497 7.71 8.98 6.59
CA ALA A 497 6.62 8.35 7.33
C ALA A 497 5.52 9.34 7.76
N LEU A 498 5.75 10.65 7.61
CA LEU A 498 4.91 11.72 8.17
C LEU A 498 4.71 11.58 9.70
N GLU A 499 5.67 10.96 10.39
CA GLU A 499 5.64 10.77 11.85
C GLU A 499 6.15 12.03 12.55
N VAL A 500 5.24 12.93 12.94
CA VAL A 500 5.59 14.06 13.80
C VAL A 500 5.58 13.60 15.26
N THR A 501 6.75 13.20 15.77
CA THR A 501 6.93 13.12 17.22
C THR A 501 7.07 14.53 17.76
N ILE A 502 6.06 15.02 18.49
CA ILE A 502 6.22 16.21 19.32
C ILE A 502 7.39 15.91 20.26
N PRO A 503 8.47 16.72 20.28
CA PRO A 503 9.50 16.55 21.28
C PRO A 503 8.82 16.64 22.63
N CYS A 504 8.79 15.53 23.37
CA CYS A 504 8.43 15.58 24.78
C CYS A 504 9.45 16.56 25.38
N ARG A 505 8.99 17.74 25.80
CA ARG A 505 9.82 18.72 26.51
C ARG A 505 10.19 18.10 27.85
N TYR A 506 11.14 17.19 27.85
CA TYR A 506 11.89 16.87 29.03
C TYR A 506 12.75 18.10 29.30
N ASN A 507 12.28 18.94 30.24
CA ASN A 507 13.11 19.87 30.97
C ASN A 507 14.17 19.05 31.73
N VAL A 508 15.20 18.61 31.02
CA VAL A 508 16.47 18.25 31.63
C VAL A 508 17.40 19.38 31.26
N SER A 509 17.57 20.28 32.21
CA SER A 509 18.65 21.26 32.25
C SER A 509 19.98 20.53 32.07
N ILE A 510 20.50 20.51 30.84
CA ILE A 510 21.89 20.19 30.57
C ILE A 510 22.68 21.45 30.94
N PRO A 511 23.60 21.41 31.93
CA PRO A 511 24.45 22.56 32.22
C PRO A 511 25.30 22.86 31.00
N SER A 512 25.27 24.10 30.56
CA SER A 512 26.21 24.66 29.58
C SER A 512 27.64 24.44 30.08
N ILE A 513 28.40 23.58 29.39
CA ILE A 513 29.86 23.58 29.48
C ILE A 513 30.38 23.95 28.09
N VAL A 514 30.46 25.26 27.84
CA VAL A 514 31.51 25.87 27.02
C VAL A 514 31.67 27.32 27.51
N GLU A 515 32.66 27.55 28.37
CA GLU A 515 33.49 28.76 28.39
C GLU A 515 34.82 28.34 29.04
N GLY A 516 35.91 28.42 28.26
CA GLY A 516 37.25 27.96 28.61
C GLY A 516 37.97 27.32 27.43
#